data_AF-A0A9P0PD22-F1
#
_entry.id   AF-A0A9P0PD22-F1
#
_cell.length_a   1.000
_cell.length_b   1.000
_cell.length_c   1.000
_cell.angle_alpha   90.00
_cell.angle_beta   90.00
_cell.angle_gamma   90.00
#
_symmetry.space_group_name_H-M   'P 1'
#
loop_
_entity.id
_entity.type
_entity.pdbx_description
1 polymer ?
#
loop_
_entity_poly.entity_id
_entity_poly.type
_entity_poly.pdbx_seq_one_letter_code
_entity_poly.pdbx_strand_id
1 'polypeptide(L)'
;MEKTLTDEDKKIIISLEPNKPKGPFPKDSNQNDRSFSESYYSSTTKYGPVNRLWLCYSTVLDAAYCESCWLFSKLCSHWSKGLRDWKHLSSRIEEDSKSKAHIEACSVHDLWRKNRAIDKNLEEELKDHSAGGTAQEVLNILKNLDISIEKCYGQGYDGVRVMSGAYNGVNA
;
A
#
# COMPACT_ATOMS: atom_id res chain seq x y z
N MET A 1 15.68 -22.77 -6.56
CA MET A 1 15.73 -22.21 -5.18
C MET A 1 14.53 -21.30 -5.01
N GLU A 2 13.44 -21.79 -4.41
CA GLU A 2 12.37 -20.92 -3.91
C GLU A 2 12.98 -20.09 -2.77
N LYS A 3 13.14 -18.78 -2.97
CA LYS A 3 13.53 -17.88 -1.89
C LYS A 3 12.33 -17.76 -0.94
N THR A 4 12.47 -18.28 0.27
CA THR A 4 11.50 -18.03 1.34
C THR A 4 11.60 -16.57 1.75
N LEU A 5 10.55 -15.78 1.54
CA LEU A 5 10.47 -14.40 2.01
C LEU A 5 10.58 -14.35 3.54
N THR A 6 11.44 -13.48 4.05
CA THR A 6 11.53 -13.21 5.49
C THR A 6 10.32 -12.41 5.96
N ASP A 7 10.05 -12.41 7.27
CA ASP A 7 8.97 -11.61 7.83
C ASP A 7 9.18 -10.10 7.59
N GLU A 8 10.43 -9.65 7.51
CA GLU A 8 10.75 -8.25 7.19
C GLU A 8 10.42 -7.93 5.73
N ASP A 9 10.74 -8.82 4.78
CA ASP A 9 10.34 -8.63 3.38
C ASP A 9 8.81 -8.55 3.25
N LYS A 10 8.08 -9.40 3.99
CA LYS A 10 6.61 -9.39 4.00
C LYS A 10 6.07 -8.07 4.56
N LYS A 11 6.64 -7.55 5.64
CA LYS A 11 6.27 -6.24 6.18
C LYS A 11 6.48 -5.14 5.15
N ILE A 12 7.62 -5.13 4.46
CA ILE A 12 7.91 -4.15 3.41
C ILE A 12 6.85 -4.25 2.30
N ILE A 13 6.54 -5.45 1.82
CA ILE A 13 5.52 -5.64 0.77
C ILE A 13 4.14 -5.12 1.24
N ILE A 14 3.72 -5.42 2.47
CA ILE A 14 2.44 -4.96 3.04
C ILE A 14 2.38 -3.43 3.19
N SER A 15 3.52 -2.73 3.29
CA SER A 15 3.53 -1.25 3.27
C SER A 15 3.18 -0.66 1.93
N LEU A 16 3.55 -1.38 0.86
CA LEU A 16 3.43 -0.87 -0.48
C LEU A 16 1.98 -1.00 -0.93
N GLU A 17 1.64 -0.21 -1.94
CA GLU A 17 0.36 -0.38 -2.59
C GLU A 17 0.32 -1.74 -3.31
N PRO A 18 -0.83 -2.43 -3.33
CA PRO A 18 -0.99 -3.68 -4.07
C PRO A 18 -0.57 -3.50 -5.53
N ASN A 19 0.18 -4.46 -6.07
CA ASN A 19 0.70 -4.37 -7.43
C ASN A 19 -0.41 -4.51 -8.47
N LYS A 20 -1.00 -3.38 -8.85
CA LYS A 20 -2.12 -3.27 -9.78
C LYS A 20 -1.79 -2.33 -10.94
N PRO A 21 -0.85 -2.72 -11.82
CA PRO A 21 -0.47 -1.90 -12.96
C PRO A 21 -1.64 -1.74 -13.92
N LYS A 22 -1.63 -0.61 -14.65
CA LYS A 22 -2.56 -0.34 -15.73
C LYS A 22 -2.11 -1.01 -17.03
N GLY A 23 -3.08 -1.27 -17.91
CA GLY A 23 -2.81 -1.84 -19.23
C GLY A 23 -2.03 -0.90 -20.16
N PRO A 24 -1.70 -1.37 -21.38
CA PRO A 24 -2.13 -2.63 -21.98
C PRO A 24 -1.39 -3.85 -21.42
N PHE A 25 -2.11 -4.96 -21.27
CA PHE A 25 -1.52 -6.23 -20.85
C PHE A 25 -1.11 -7.08 -22.08
N PRO A 26 -0.05 -7.90 -21.97
CA PRO A 26 0.37 -8.80 -23.04
C PRO A 26 -0.76 -9.75 -23.47
N LYS A 27 -0.91 -9.91 -24.79
CA LYS A 27 -1.84 -10.89 -25.36
C LYS A 27 -1.17 -12.25 -25.47
N ASP A 28 -1.91 -13.30 -25.11
CA ASP A 28 -1.47 -14.68 -25.22
C ASP A 28 -2.04 -15.33 -26.48
N SER A 29 -1.17 -15.53 -27.48
CA SER A 29 -1.51 -16.17 -28.75
C SER A 29 -2.04 -17.62 -28.59
N ASN A 30 -1.66 -18.33 -27.53
CA ASN A 30 -2.16 -19.68 -27.25
C ASN A 30 -3.57 -19.67 -26.64
N GLN A 31 -4.07 -18.50 -26.23
CA GLN A 31 -5.39 -18.32 -25.62
C GLN A 31 -6.28 -17.39 -26.45
N ASN A 32 -6.19 -17.45 -27.78
CA ASN A 32 -6.94 -16.59 -28.70
C ASN A 32 -6.70 -15.10 -28.44
N ASP A 33 -5.44 -14.72 -28.24
CA ASP A 33 -5.01 -13.34 -27.99
C ASP A 33 -5.67 -12.68 -26.77
N ARG A 34 -6.10 -13.49 -25.80
CA ARG A 34 -6.61 -13.02 -24.50
C ARG A 34 -5.48 -12.46 -23.66
N SER A 35 -5.83 -11.52 -22.79
CA SER A 35 -4.92 -10.91 -21.83
C SER A 35 -5.63 -10.71 -20.50
N PHE A 36 -4.86 -10.33 -19.49
CA PHE A 36 -5.43 -9.73 -18.28
C PHE A 36 -6.16 -8.40 -18.61
N SER A 37 -7.00 -7.94 -17.68
CA SER A 37 -7.75 -6.67 -17.75
C SER A 37 -7.89 -6.07 -16.35
N GLU A 38 -7.81 -4.73 -16.23
CA GLU A 38 -8.02 -4.02 -14.96
C GLU A 38 -9.39 -4.30 -14.34
N SER A 39 -10.40 -4.68 -15.16
CA SER A 39 -11.72 -5.04 -14.68
C SER A 39 -11.71 -6.20 -13.67
N TYR A 40 -10.69 -7.06 -13.70
CA TYR A 40 -10.55 -8.15 -12.74
C TYR A 40 -10.26 -7.67 -11.31
N TYR A 41 -9.64 -6.49 -11.14
CA TYR A 41 -9.37 -5.92 -9.82
C TYR A 41 -10.62 -5.55 -9.03
N SER A 42 -11.80 -5.54 -9.66
CA SER A 42 -13.07 -5.21 -9.00
C SER A 42 -14.15 -6.24 -9.33
N SER A 43 -14.96 -6.61 -8.33
CA SER A 43 -16.21 -7.32 -8.56
C SER A 43 -17.37 -6.34 -8.63
N THR A 44 -18.47 -6.70 -9.27
CA THR A 44 -19.72 -5.93 -9.20
C THR A 44 -20.69 -6.69 -8.31
N THR A 45 -21.19 -6.01 -7.28
CA THR A 45 -22.25 -6.53 -6.41
C THR A 45 -23.53 -5.73 -6.62
N LYS A 46 -24.65 -6.19 -6.02
CA LYS A 46 -25.91 -5.42 -6.01
C LYS A 46 -25.79 -4.04 -5.33
N TYR A 47 -24.74 -3.82 -4.53
CA TYR A 47 -24.45 -2.56 -3.84
C TYR A 47 -23.41 -1.70 -4.57
N GLY A 48 -22.92 -2.14 -5.73
CA GLY A 48 -21.89 -1.44 -6.49
C GLY A 48 -20.57 -2.22 -6.60
N PRO A 49 -19.55 -1.59 -7.22
CA PRO A 49 -18.25 -2.20 -7.42
C PRO A 49 -17.48 -2.35 -6.09
N VAL A 50 -16.85 -3.51 -5.91
CA VAL A 50 -16.03 -3.83 -4.73
C VAL A 50 -14.62 -4.16 -5.20
N ASN A 51 -13.62 -3.46 -4.65
CA ASN A 51 -12.22 -3.68 -5.01
C ASN A 51 -11.70 -4.98 -4.38
N ARG A 52 -11.15 -5.88 -5.20
CA ARG A 52 -10.44 -7.08 -4.77
C ARG A 52 -9.03 -6.71 -4.37
N LEU A 53 -8.83 -6.23 -3.14
CA LEU A 53 -7.53 -5.74 -2.66
C LEU A 53 -6.40 -6.77 -2.77
N TRP A 54 -6.73 -8.06 -2.68
CA TRP A 54 -5.79 -9.17 -2.73
C TRP A 54 -5.31 -9.54 -4.15
N LEU A 55 -6.09 -9.21 -5.20
CA LEU A 55 -5.80 -9.63 -6.57
C LEU A 55 -4.83 -8.65 -7.24
N CYS A 56 -3.66 -9.14 -7.61
CA CYS A 56 -2.56 -8.38 -8.21
C CYS A 56 -2.15 -8.98 -9.56
N TYR A 57 -1.34 -8.24 -10.32
CA TYR A 57 -0.80 -8.71 -11.59
C TYR A 57 0.69 -8.37 -11.70
N SER A 58 1.51 -9.39 -12.00
CA SER A 58 2.95 -9.22 -12.23
C SER A 58 3.22 -9.05 -13.73
N THR A 59 3.73 -7.88 -14.11
CA THR A 59 4.17 -7.60 -15.50
C THR A 59 5.39 -8.40 -15.90
N VAL A 60 6.22 -8.80 -14.94
CA VAL A 60 7.42 -9.61 -15.18
C VAL A 60 7.06 -11.06 -15.48
N LEU A 61 6.10 -11.62 -14.75
CA LEU A 61 5.65 -13.00 -14.92
C LEU A 61 4.50 -13.16 -15.91
N ASP A 62 3.89 -12.05 -16.35
CA ASP A 62 2.62 -12.02 -17.07
C ASP A 62 1.57 -12.94 -16.42
N ALA A 63 1.35 -12.73 -15.11
CA ALA A 63 0.53 -13.62 -14.30
C ALA A 63 -0.27 -12.83 -13.24
N ALA A 64 -1.54 -13.19 -13.08
CA ALA A 64 -2.38 -12.72 -11.98
C ALA A 64 -2.08 -13.55 -10.72
N TYR A 65 -2.00 -12.93 -9.56
CA TYR A 65 -1.70 -13.62 -8.31
C TYR A 65 -2.48 -13.01 -7.14
N CYS A 66 -2.55 -13.76 -6.03
CA CYS A 66 -3.11 -13.24 -4.78
C CYS A 66 -1.95 -12.87 -3.85
N GLU A 67 -1.83 -11.59 -3.49
CA GLU A 67 -0.77 -11.10 -2.61
C GLU A 67 -0.82 -11.80 -1.24
N SER A 68 -1.98 -11.86 -0.61
CA SER A 68 -2.17 -12.55 0.66
C SER A 68 -1.76 -14.02 0.58
N CYS A 69 -2.18 -14.75 -0.46
CA CYS A 69 -1.84 -16.16 -0.65
C CYS A 69 -0.34 -16.36 -0.93
N TRP A 70 0.28 -15.42 -1.65
CA TRP A 70 1.72 -15.47 -1.91
C TRP A 70 2.54 -15.25 -0.63
N LEU A 71 2.12 -14.34 0.24
CA LEU A 71 2.84 -14.01 1.48
C LEU A 71 2.60 -15.01 2.62
N PHE A 72 1.38 -15.54 2.73
CA PHE A 72 0.91 -16.21 3.95
C PHE A 72 0.26 -17.58 3.74
N SER A 73 -0.01 -18.01 2.51
CA SER A 73 -0.63 -19.33 2.34
C SER A 73 0.35 -20.44 2.71
N LYS A 74 -0.07 -21.30 3.63
CA LYS A 74 0.69 -22.52 3.99
C LYS A 74 0.58 -23.62 2.94
N LEU A 75 -0.47 -23.54 2.10
CA LEU A 75 -0.71 -24.46 1.00
C LEU A 75 -0.30 -23.74 -0.29
N CYS A 76 0.54 -24.36 -1.12
CA CYS A 76 0.89 -23.81 -2.42
C CYS A 76 -0.35 -23.79 -3.33
N SER A 77 -1.12 -22.70 -3.31
CA SER A 77 -2.20 -22.49 -4.27
C SER A 77 -1.60 -22.00 -5.59
N HIS A 78 -2.32 -22.20 -6.70
CA HIS A 78 -1.93 -21.64 -8.00
C HIS A 78 -1.75 -20.11 -7.93
N TRP A 79 -2.45 -19.46 -6.99
CA TRP A 79 -2.39 -18.02 -6.75
C TRP A 79 -1.13 -17.55 -6.03
N SER A 80 -0.41 -18.45 -5.35
CA SER A 80 0.91 -18.14 -4.76
C SER A 80 2.04 -18.13 -5.81
N LYS A 81 1.85 -18.79 -6.95
CA LYS A 81 2.85 -18.87 -8.04
C LYS A 81 2.50 -17.98 -9.24
N GLY A 82 1.26 -17.50 -9.29
CA GLY A 82 0.72 -16.77 -10.42
C GLY A 82 -0.06 -17.68 -11.37
N LEU A 83 -1.12 -17.11 -11.94
CA LEU A 83 -2.06 -17.75 -12.84
C LEU A 83 -2.10 -16.97 -14.16
N ARG A 84 -1.91 -17.69 -15.25
CA ARG A 84 -1.96 -17.18 -16.63
C ARG A 84 -3.00 -17.94 -17.46
N ASP A 85 -4.18 -18.18 -16.88
CA ASP A 85 -5.31 -18.82 -17.55
C ASP A 85 -6.43 -17.79 -17.73
N TRP A 86 -6.27 -16.94 -18.76
CA TRP A 86 -7.16 -15.81 -19.03
C TRP A 86 -8.56 -16.24 -19.43
N LYS A 87 -8.68 -17.42 -20.05
CA LYS A 87 -9.96 -18.00 -20.42
C LYS A 87 -10.82 -18.35 -19.20
N HIS A 88 -10.21 -18.86 -18.12
CA HIS A 88 -10.91 -19.29 -16.92
C HIS A 88 -10.68 -18.40 -15.69
N LEU A 89 -9.99 -17.27 -15.85
CA LEU A 89 -9.57 -16.38 -14.76
C LEU A 89 -10.75 -15.97 -13.87
N SER A 90 -11.89 -15.58 -14.46
CA SER A 90 -13.08 -15.19 -13.68
C SER A 90 -13.56 -16.31 -12.75
N SER A 91 -13.68 -17.55 -13.24
CA SER A 91 -14.13 -18.69 -12.43
C SER A 91 -13.15 -18.96 -11.31
N ARG A 92 -11.85 -18.98 -11.64
CA ARG A 92 -10.78 -19.25 -10.68
C ARG A 92 -10.70 -18.20 -9.57
N ILE A 93 -10.98 -16.93 -9.88
CA ILE A 93 -11.07 -15.85 -8.88
C ILE A 93 -12.21 -16.13 -7.89
N GLU A 94 -13.38 -16.52 -8.40
CA GLU A 94 -14.56 -16.80 -7.58
C GLU A 94 -14.46 -18.10 -6.77
N GLU A 95 -13.67 -19.06 -7.24
CA GLU A 95 -13.34 -20.29 -6.51
C GLU A 95 -12.31 -20.01 -5.40
N ASP A 96 -11.23 -19.29 -5.70
CA ASP A 96 -10.19 -18.98 -4.71
C ASP A 96 -10.69 -18.06 -3.60
N SER A 97 -11.54 -17.08 -3.92
CA SER A 97 -12.10 -16.16 -2.91
C SER A 97 -12.87 -16.88 -1.79
N LYS A 98 -13.34 -18.11 -2.05
CA LYS A 98 -14.08 -18.96 -1.09
C LYS A 98 -13.20 -20.03 -0.46
N SER A 99 -11.97 -20.20 -0.95
CA SER A 99 -11.04 -21.20 -0.44
C SER A 99 -10.64 -20.89 0.99
N LYS A 100 -10.62 -21.91 1.85
CA LYS A 100 -10.14 -21.78 3.23
C LYS A 100 -8.71 -21.23 3.29
N ALA A 101 -7.83 -21.69 2.40
CA ALA A 101 -6.44 -21.24 2.34
C ALA A 101 -6.33 -19.73 2.02
N HIS A 102 -7.20 -19.24 1.14
CA HIS A 102 -7.28 -17.82 0.81
C HIS A 102 -7.80 -17.00 1.99
N ILE A 103 -8.92 -17.42 2.59
CA ILE A 103 -9.56 -16.71 3.71
C ILE A 103 -8.60 -16.60 4.90
N GLU A 104 -7.89 -17.68 5.23
CA GLU A 104 -6.88 -17.68 6.30
C GLU A 104 -5.71 -16.75 5.97
N ALA A 105 -5.17 -16.82 4.74
CA ALA A 105 -4.08 -15.96 4.31
C ALA A 105 -4.45 -14.48 4.33
N CYS A 106 -5.65 -14.11 3.85
CA CYS A 106 -6.19 -12.76 3.91
C CYS A 106 -6.40 -12.29 5.36
N SER A 107 -6.86 -13.18 6.24
CA SER A 107 -7.04 -12.84 7.66
C SER A 107 -5.71 -12.54 8.36
N VAL A 108 -4.66 -13.31 8.09
CA VAL A 108 -3.31 -13.05 8.60
C VAL A 108 -2.75 -11.76 8.02
N HIS A 109 -2.93 -11.54 6.72
CA HIS A 109 -2.52 -10.31 6.04
C HIS A 109 -3.16 -9.06 6.67
N ASP A 110 -4.48 -9.10 6.91
CA ASP A 110 -5.20 -8.00 7.55
C ASP A 110 -4.77 -7.77 9.00
N LEU A 111 -4.48 -8.85 9.75
CA LEU A 111 -3.94 -8.75 11.10
C LEU A 111 -2.58 -8.04 11.10
N TRP A 112 -1.69 -8.39 10.17
CA TRP A 112 -0.38 -7.74 10.03
C TRP A 112 -0.52 -6.26 9.67
N ARG A 113 -1.42 -5.92 8.75
CA ARG A 113 -1.70 -4.53 8.37
C ARG A 113 -2.22 -3.71 9.57
N LYS A 114 -3.10 -4.29 10.39
CA LYS A 114 -3.64 -3.64 11.59
C LYS A 114 -2.59 -3.47 12.68
N ASN A 115 -1.81 -4.52 12.98
CA ASN A 115 -0.74 -4.46 13.98
C ASN A 115 0.30 -3.40 13.60
N ARG A 116 0.65 -3.29 12.33
CA ARG A 116 1.53 -2.22 11.86
C ARG A 116 0.96 -0.82 12.08
N ALA A 117 -0.34 -0.62 11.87
CA ALA A 117 -0.96 0.67 12.14
C ALA A 117 -0.84 1.04 13.63
N ILE A 118 -0.94 0.04 14.52
CA ILE A 118 -0.70 0.22 15.96
C ILE A 118 0.77 0.57 16.22
N ASP A 119 1.71 -0.19 15.65
CA ASP A 119 3.15 0.07 15.81
C ASP A 119 3.52 1.48 15.35
N LYS A 120 3.00 1.91 14.19
CA LYS A 120 3.23 3.26 13.66
C LYS A 120 2.66 4.35 14.57
N ASN A 121 1.45 4.18 15.09
CA ASN A 121 0.87 5.14 16.03
C ASN A 121 1.70 5.22 17.32
N LEU A 122 2.17 4.08 17.82
CA LEU A 122 3.04 4.04 19.00
C LEU A 122 4.39 4.73 18.74
N GLU A 123 4.99 4.52 17.57
CA GLU A 123 6.20 5.23 17.15
C GLU A 123 5.99 6.75 17.07
N GLU A 124 4.83 7.21 16.58
CA GLU A 124 4.46 8.63 16.54
C GLU A 124 4.24 9.23 17.94
N GLU A 125 3.66 8.45 18.87
CA GLU A 125 3.50 8.86 20.28
C GLU A 125 4.83 8.91 21.04
N LEU A 126 5.75 8.00 20.74
CA LEU A 126 7.09 7.95 21.34
C LEU A 126 8.05 8.98 20.74
N LYS A 127 7.67 9.65 19.66
CA LYS A 127 8.48 10.66 19.00
C LYS A 127 8.69 11.85 19.95
N ASP A 128 9.92 12.36 19.99
CA ASP A 128 10.23 13.51 20.85
C ASP A 128 9.61 14.79 20.28
N HIS A 129 8.44 15.15 20.80
CA HIS A 129 7.73 16.39 20.49
C HIS A 129 8.20 17.60 21.32
N SER A 130 9.30 17.46 22.08
CA SER A 130 9.91 18.62 22.72
C SER A 130 10.41 19.62 21.68
N ALA A 131 10.66 20.86 22.12
CA ALA A 131 11.29 21.86 21.26
C ALA A 131 12.64 21.38 20.69
N GLY A 132 13.40 20.60 21.49
CA GLY A 132 14.67 20.00 21.07
C GLY A 132 14.48 18.93 20.00
N GLY A 133 13.58 17.97 20.23
CA GLY A 133 13.29 16.89 19.28
C GLY A 133 12.75 17.40 17.95
N THR A 134 11.80 18.36 18.01
CA THR A 134 11.25 19.01 16.81
C THR A 134 12.34 19.77 16.03
N ALA A 135 13.21 20.51 16.73
CA ALA A 135 14.31 21.22 16.07
C ALA A 135 15.29 20.25 15.39
N GLN A 136 15.61 19.12 16.05
CA GLN A 136 16.50 18.11 15.49
C GLN A 136 15.89 17.44 14.24
N GLU A 137 14.58 17.22 14.22
CA GLU A 137 13.90 16.66 13.07
C GLU A 137 13.88 17.63 11.88
N VAL A 138 13.61 18.92 12.12
CA VAL A 138 13.73 19.98 11.10
C VAL A 138 15.16 20.00 10.51
N LEU A 139 16.20 19.91 11.35
CA LEU A 139 17.58 19.84 10.89
C LEU A 139 17.86 18.62 10.00
N ASN A 140 17.29 17.46 10.33
CA ASN A 140 17.47 16.24 9.55
C ASN A 140 16.77 16.35 8.18
N ILE A 141 15.57 16.92 8.14
CA ILE A 141 14.84 17.18 6.88
C ILE A 141 15.64 18.12 5.99
N LEU A 142 16.15 19.23 6.54
CA LEU A 142 16.97 20.19 5.79
C LEU A 142 18.22 19.52 5.19
N LYS A 143 18.92 18.68 5.98
CA LYS A 143 20.06 17.90 5.48
C LYS A 143 19.69 16.93 4.36
N ASN A 144 18.58 16.19 4.51
CA ASN A 144 18.13 15.23 3.50
C ASN A 144 17.72 15.90 2.18
N LEU A 145 17.26 17.16 2.24
CA LEU A 145 16.92 17.97 1.08
C LEU A 145 18.09 18.80 0.54
N ASP A 146 19.29 18.64 1.12
CA ASP A 146 20.49 19.44 0.80
C ASP A 146 20.27 20.96 0.93
N ILE A 147 19.43 21.36 1.89
CA ILE A 147 19.16 22.76 2.23
C ILE A 147 20.07 23.16 3.39
N SER A 148 20.98 24.10 3.13
CA SER A 148 21.78 24.71 4.20
C SER A 148 20.90 25.54 5.12
N ILE A 149 21.01 25.32 6.44
CA ILE A 149 20.30 26.10 7.45
C ILE A 149 20.64 27.59 7.40
N GLU A 150 21.83 27.94 6.91
CA GLU A 150 22.25 29.34 6.75
C GLU A 150 21.42 30.08 5.69
N LYS A 151 20.73 29.33 4.81
CA LYS A 151 19.81 29.87 3.81
C LYS A 151 18.36 29.92 4.31
N CYS A 152 18.09 29.45 5.54
CA CYS A 152 16.75 29.44 6.12
C CYS A 152 16.50 30.72 6.94
N TYR A 153 15.37 31.38 6.69
CA TYR A 153 14.87 32.46 7.53
C TYR A 153 13.68 31.95 8.33
N GLY A 154 13.78 31.97 9.66
CA GLY A 154 12.72 31.54 10.56
C GLY A 154 11.71 32.66 10.80
N GLN A 155 10.42 32.35 10.66
CA GLN A 155 9.33 33.22 11.10
C GLN A 155 8.56 32.51 12.22
N GLY A 156 8.54 33.11 13.41
CA GLY A 156 7.81 32.59 14.57
C GLY A 156 6.44 33.24 14.70
N TYR A 157 5.41 32.44 14.88
CA TYR A 157 4.07 32.90 15.25
C TYR A 157 3.77 32.39 16.66
N ASP A 158 3.75 33.28 17.65
CA ASP A 158 3.03 33.02 18.91
C ASP A 158 1.60 33.53 18.73
N GLY A 159 0.60 32.71 19.05
CA GLY A 159 -0.74 32.94 18.52
C GLY A 159 -1.85 32.24 19.28
N VAL A 160 -1.87 32.32 20.61
CA VAL A 160 -3.13 32.22 21.37
C VAL A 160 -3.22 33.39 22.34
N ARG A 161 -4.12 34.34 22.00
CA ARG A 161 -4.52 35.61 22.67
C ARG A 161 -3.77 36.91 22.35
N VAL A 162 -3.45 37.22 21.08
CA VAL A 162 -3.40 38.62 20.60
C VAL A 162 -3.88 38.73 19.14
N MET A 163 -5.16 38.45 18.91
CA MET A 163 -5.92 39.02 17.77
C MET A 163 -6.65 40.29 18.25
N SER A 164 -5.98 41.11 19.04
CA SER A 164 -6.38 42.50 19.33
C SER A 164 -5.17 43.39 19.11
N GLY A 165 -4.82 43.59 17.84
CA GLY A 165 -3.85 44.61 17.47
C GLY A 165 -4.31 45.97 17.94
N ALA A 166 -3.41 46.74 18.54
CA ALA A 166 -3.66 48.10 19.03
C ALA A 166 -3.83 49.15 17.93
N TYR A 167 -3.87 48.75 16.65
CA TYR A 167 -3.97 49.67 15.52
C TYR A 167 -4.99 49.17 14.51
N ASN A 168 -6.08 49.92 14.38
CA ASN A 168 -7.01 49.81 13.25
C ASN A 168 -6.28 50.18 11.95
N GLY A 169 -6.35 49.34 10.93
CA GLY A 169 -5.94 49.63 9.55
C GLY A 169 -5.61 48.33 8.82
N VAL A 170 -6.11 48.03 7.62
CA VAL A 170 -6.53 48.91 6.53
C VAL A 170 -7.68 48.22 5.77
N ASN A 171 -8.75 48.95 5.48
CA ASN A 171 -9.69 48.57 4.42
C ASN A 171 -9.06 48.95 3.06
N ALA A 172 -9.01 47.99 2.14
CA ALA A 172 -9.10 48.21 0.71
C ALA A 172 -9.73 46.97 0.07
#